data_AF-A0A0U1QKI2-F1
#
_entry.id   AF-A0A0U1QKI2-F1
#
_cell.length_a   1.000
_cell.length_b   1.000
_cell.length_c   1.000
_cell.angle_alpha   90.00
_cell.angle_beta   90.00
_cell.angle_gamma   90.00
#
_symmetry.space_group_name_H-M   'P 1'
#
loop_
_entity.id
_entity.type
_entity.pdbx_description
1 polymer ?
#
loop_
_entity_poly.entity_id
_entity_poly.type
_entity_poly.pdbx_seq_one_letter_code
_entity_poly.pdbx_strand_id
1 'polypeptide(L)'
;MKRLNMYLDRLFEDLPNSEQTVKVKEEITRDLEEKVADLIEEGKTEEDAVNKVIVEFGDIEEIKREMDLPQNTFNRKRELARINLNFSIWGSALIIALAVFINFY
;
A
#
# COMPACT_ATOMS: atom_id res chain seq x y z
N MET A 1 5.28 -19.99 -12.60
CA MET A 1 5.34 -19.76 -11.14
C MET A 1 6.74 -19.71 -10.53
N LYS A 2 7.66 -20.68 -10.75
CA LYS A 2 8.98 -20.70 -10.06
C LYS A 2 9.79 -19.41 -10.10
N ARG A 3 9.78 -18.70 -11.25
CA ARG A 3 10.48 -17.42 -11.42
C ARG A 3 9.91 -16.29 -10.56
N LEU A 4 8.58 -16.21 -10.44
CA LEU A 4 7.91 -15.22 -9.61
C LEU A 4 8.26 -15.42 -8.13
N ASN A 5 8.25 -16.67 -7.66
CA ASN A 5 8.63 -16.99 -6.28
C ASN A 5 10.08 -16.61 -5.98
N MET A 6 11.02 -16.93 -6.88
CA MET A 6 12.43 -16.51 -6.72
C MET A 6 12.59 -14.99 -6.71
N TYR A 7 11.81 -14.28 -7.52
CA TYR A 7 11.81 -12.82 -7.56
C TYR A 7 11.34 -12.23 -6.22
N LEU A 8 10.21 -12.73 -5.70
CA LEU A 8 9.66 -12.29 -4.41
C LEU A 8 10.55 -12.70 -3.24
N ASP A 9 11.13 -13.89 -3.26
CA ASP A 9 12.04 -14.33 -2.21
C ASP A 9 13.24 -13.39 -2.09
N ARG A 10 13.82 -12.95 -3.22
CA ARG A 10 14.91 -11.96 -3.24
C ARG A 10 14.47 -10.58 -2.75
N LEU A 11 13.26 -10.13 -3.11
CA LEU A 11 12.74 -8.85 -2.66
C LEU A 11 12.59 -8.77 -1.14
N PHE A 12 12.25 -9.89 -0.51
CA PHE A 12 12.02 -9.97 0.93
C PHE A 12 13.18 -10.60 1.72
N GLU A 13 14.26 -11.04 1.07
CA GLU A 13 15.39 -11.75 1.70
C GLU A 13 16.09 -10.91 2.78
N ASP A 14 16.23 -9.61 2.53
CA ASP A 14 16.91 -8.67 3.44
C ASP A 14 15.98 -8.01 4.46
N LEU A 15 14.67 -8.30 4.40
CA LEU A 15 13.70 -7.71 5.31
C LEU A 15 13.62 -8.51 6.61
N PRO A 16 13.53 -7.83 7.78
CA PRO A 16 13.39 -8.53 9.04
C PRO A 16 12.11 -9.36 9.05
N ASN A 17 12.20 -10.59 9.55
CA ASN A 17 11.10 -11.54 9.59
C ASN A 17 10.11 -11.16 10.71
N SER A 18 9.34 -10.09 10.46
CA SER A 18 8.29 -9.58 11.33
C SER A 18 6.92 -10.02 10.82
N GLU A 19 5.92 -10.11 11.70
CA GLU A 19 4.54 -10.44 11.30
C GLU A 19 4.02 -9.49 10.21
N GLN A 20 4.44 -8.23 10.23
CA GLN A 20 4.09 -7.24 9.20
C GLN A 20 4.75 -7.55 7.86
N THR A 21 6.03 -7.91 7.86
CA THR A 21 6.77 -8.29 6.65
C THR A 21 6.15 -9.50 5.98
N VAL A 22 5.76 -10.51 6.76
CA VAL A 22 5.11 -11.73 6.26
C VAL A 22 3.76 -11.40 5.62
N LYS A 23 2.92 -10.58 6.28
CA LYS A 23 1.63 -10.17 5.72
C LYS A 23 1.79 -9.40 4.41
N VAL A 24 2.72 -8.46 4.35
CA VAL A 24 2.99 -7.68 3.13
C VAL A 24 3.49 -8.61 2.01
N LYS A 25 4.38 -9.58 2.33
CA LYS A 25 4.83 -10.58 1.36
C LYS A 25 3.66 -11.38 0.80
N GLU A 26 2.76 -11.87 1.64
CA GLU A 26 1.58 -12.63 1.23
C GLU A 26 0.61 -11.81 0.38
N GLU A 27 0.41 -10.53 0.70
CA GLU A 27 -0.43 -9.62 -0.09
C GLU A 27 0.18 -9.39 -1.47
N ILE A 28 1.46 -8.99 -1.56
CA ILE A 28 2.12 -8.76 -2.86
C ILE A 28 2.15 -10.05 -3.69
N THR A 29 2.45 -11.19 -3.07
CA THR A 29 2.49 -12.47 -3.79
C THR A 29 1.15 -12.77 -4.44
N ARG A 30 0.05 -12.61 -3.68
CA ARG A 30 -1.30 -12.87 -4.17
C ARG A 30 -1.68 -11.93 -5.33
N ASP A 31 -1.39 -10.65 -5.20
CA ASP A 31 -1.71 -9.65 -6.24
C ASP A 31 -0.96 -9.95 -7.55
N LEU A 32 0.30 -10.40 -7.46
CA LEU A 32 1.08 -10.77 -8.64
C LEU A 32 0.63 -12.10 -9.24
N GLU A 33 0.25 -13.08 -8.42
CA GLU A 33 -0.34 -14.33 -8.88
C GLU A 33 -1.67 -14.11 -9.61
N GLU A 34 -2.52 -13.21 -9.09
CA GLU A 34 -3.77 -12.80 -9.73
C GLU A 34 -3.49 -12.15 -11.09
N LYS A 35 -2.54 -11.21 -11.17
CA LYS A 35 -2.11 -10.63 -12.45
C LYS A 35 -1.57 -11.66 -13.44
N VAL A 36 -0.83 -12.66 -12.95
CA VAL A 36 -0.35 -13.76 -13.81
C VAL A 36 -1.54 -14.57 -14.33
N ALA A 37 -2.52 -14.88 -13.48
CA ALA A 37 -3.73 -15.59 -13.87
C ALA A 37 -4.52 -14.82 -14.93
N ASP A 38 -4.71 -13.50 -14.75
CA ASP A 38 -5.38 -12.63 -15.73
C ASP A 38 -4.70 -12.69 -17.10
N LEU A 39 -3.36 -12.60 -17.13
CA LEU A 39 -2.60 -12.69 -18.38
C LEU A 39 -2.69 -14.07 -19.04
N ILE A 40 -2.82 -15.14 -18.25
CA ILE A 40 -3.06 -16.49 -18.77
C ILE A 40 -4.47 -16.58 -19.37
N GLU A 41 -5.47 -16.00 -18.73
CA GLU A 41 -6.83 -15.90 -19.28
C GLU A 41 -6.90 -15.07 -20.57
N GLU A 42 -6.06 -14.04 -20.70
CA GLU A 42 -5.85 -13.29 -21.94
C GLU A 42 -5.18 -14.12 -23.07
N GLY A 43 -4.80 -15.37 -22.78
CA GLY A 43 -4.21 -16.30 -23.74
C GLY A 43 -2.69 -16.28 -23.80
N LYS A 44 -2.00 -15.65 -22.83
CA LYS A 44 -0.54 -15.73 -22.72
C LYS A 44 -0.12 -17.05 -22.09
N THR A 45 1.10 -17.48 -22.41
CA THR A 45 1.70 -18.61 -21.70
C THR A 45 2.03 -18.20 -20.27
N GLU A 46 2.05 -19.18 -19.36
CA GLU A 46 2.43 -18.94 -17.96
C GLU A 46 3.83 -18.29 -17.86
N GLU A 47 4.76 -18.69 -18.74
CA GLU A 47 6.11 -18.13 -18.75
C GLU A 47 6.14 -16.66 -19.20
N ASP A 48 5.39 -16.32 -20.24
CA ASP A 48 5.28 -14.94 -20.72
C ASP A 48 4.52 -14.05 -19.74
N ALA A 49 3.46 -14.57 -19.12
CA ALA A 49 2.70 -13.88 -18.09
C ALA A 49 3.60 -13.53 -16.89
N VAL A 50 4.35 -14.51 -16.38
CA VAL A 50 5.30 -14.30 -15.28
C VAL A 50 6.40 -13.31 -15.66
N ASN A 51 7.00 -13.43 -16.86
CA ASN A 51 8.03 -12.49 -17.29
C ASN A 51 7.46 -11.06 -17.42
N LYS A 52 6.25 -10.91 -17.97
CA LYS A 52 5.58 -9.61 -18.10
C LYS A 52 5.31 -8.99 -16.73
N VAL A 53 4.76 -9.75 -15.78
CA VAL A 53 4.49 -9.25 -14.42
C VAL A 53 5.77 -8.83 -13.72
N ILE A 54 6.86 -9.60 -13.83
CA ILE A 54 8.16 -9.22 -13.26
C ILE A 54 8.68 -7.91 -13.85
N VAL A 55 8.59 -7.75 -15.18
CA VAL A 55 9.04 -6.52 -15.87
C VAL A 55 8.18 -5.31 -15.49
N GLU A 56 6.85 -5.49 -15.39
CA GLU A 56 5.92 -4.43 -14.98
C GLU A 56 6.09 -4.04 -13.51
N PHE A 57 6.43 -5.02 -12.65
CA PHE A 57 6.64 -4.78 -11.24
C PHE A 57 7.96 -4.02 -10.99
N GLY A 58 8.98 -4.25 -11.82
CA GLY A 58 10.20 -3.44 -11.86
C GLY A 58 11.42 -4.14 -11.26
N ASP A 59 12.50 -3.38 -11.03
CA ASP A 59 13.74 -3.91 -10.46
C ASP A 59 13.60 -4.10 -8.94
N ILE A 60 13.96 -5.30 -8.47
CA ILE A 60 13.97 -5.65 -7.05
C ILE A 60 14.75 -4.62 -6.23
N GLU A 61 15.89 -4.14 -6.74
CA GLU A 61 16.74 -3.17 -6.05
C GLU A 61 16.04 -1.81 -5.90
N GLU A 62 15.20 -1.42 -6.87
CA GLU A 62 14.43 -0.19 -6.81
C GLU A 62 13.27 -0.30 -5.81
N ILE A 63 12.49 -1.38 -5.91
CA ILE A 63 11.40 -1.66 -4.98
C ILE A 63 11.94 -1.81 -3.57
N LYS A 64 13.08 -2.49 -3.40
CA LYS A 64 13.75 -2.62 -2.12
C LYS A 64 14.16 -1.26 -1.56
N ARG A 65 14.72 -0.34 -2.36
CA ARG A 65 15.02 1.03 -1.91
C ARG A 65 13.77 1.81 -1.50
N GLU A 66 12.66 1.61 -2.21
CA GLU A 66 11.36 2.18 -1.82
C GLU A 66 10.75 1.49 -0.59
N MET A 67 11.09 0.24 -0.31
CA MET A 67 10.67 -0.50 0.88
C MET A 67 11.58 -0.29 2.09
N ASP A 68 12.87 0.01 1.87
CA ASP A 68 13.89 0.43 2.86
C ASP A 68 13.59 1.83 3.42
N LEU A 69 12.33 2.25 3.36
CA LEU A 69 11.84 3.39 4.07
C LEU A 69 12.08 3.16 5.56
N PRO A 70 12.75 4.08 6.25
CA PRO A 70 13.17 3.91 7.65
C PRO A 70 11.95 3.86 8.57
N GLN A 71 11.31 2.69 8.73
CA GLN A 71 10.22 2.38 9.67
C GLN A 71 9.03 3.39 9.75
N ASN A 72 8.99 4.42 8.89
CA ASN A 72 8.16 5.60 9.08
C ASN A 72 6.96 5.65 8.13
N THR A 73 6.83 4.73 7.18
CA THR A 73 5.73 4.78 6.20
C THR A 73 4.41 4.27 6.75
N PHE A 74 4.42 3.58 7.89
CA PHE A 74 3.19 3.29 8.65
C PHE A 74 2.60 4.55 9.35
N ASN A 75 3.29 5.71 9.32
CA ASN A 75 2.78 6.97 9.86
C ASN A 75 1.85 7.75 8.91
N ARG A 76 1.48 7.24 7.73
CA ARG A 76 0.44 7.89 6.89
C ARG A 76 -0.92 7.97 7.61
N LYS A 77 -1.20 7.07 8.57
CA LYS A 77 -2.40 7.19 9.43
C LYS A 77 -2.37 8.37 10.41
N ARG A 78 -1.19 8.87 10.79
CA ARG A 78 -1.07 10.00 11.75
C ARG A 78 -1.28 11.37 11.10
N GLU A 79 -1.05 11.49 9.80
CA GLU A 79 -1.27 12.74 9.06
C GLU A 79 -2.77 12.98 8.81
N LEU A 80 -3.52 11.93 8.46
CA LEU A 80 -4.98 11.98 8.33
C LEU A 80 -5.69 12.27 9.67
N ALA A 81 -5.16 11.76 10.79
CA ALA A 81 -5.71 12.02 12.12
C ALA A 81 -5.55 13.49 12.56
N ARG A 82 -4.46 14.16 12.17
CA ARG A 82 -4.21 15.57 12.51
C ARG A 82 -5.12 16.52 11.73
N ILE A 83 -5.48 16.17 10.50
CA ILE A 83 -6.38 16.97 9.65
C ILE A 83 -7.80 17.01 10.25
N ASN A 84 -8.31 15.89 10.80
CA ASN A 84 -9.66 15.85 11.41
C ASN A 84 -9.80 16.69 12.70
N LEU A 85 -8.74 16.86 13.48
CA LEU A 85 -8.80 17.61 14.74
C LEU A 85 -9.08 19.10 14.50
N ASN A 86 -8.42 19.70 13.49
CA ASN A 86 -8.61 21.12 13.18
C ASN A 86 -10.02 21.38 12.63
N PHE A 87 -10.55 20.50 11.76
CA PHE A 87 -11.90 20.66 11.23
C PHE A 87 -13.00 20.55 12.30
N SER A 88 -12.82 19.72 13.33
CA SER A 88 -13.77 19.59 14.44
C SER A 88 -13.86 20.87 15.30
N ILE A 89 -12.72 21.53 15.55
CA ILE A 89 -12.68 22.76 16.35
C ILE A 89 -13.36 23.91 15.59
N TRP A 90 -13.07 24.10 14.31
CA TRP A 90 -13.69 25.17 13.52
C TRP A 90 -15.18 24.90 13.23
N GLY A 91 -15.56 23.65 12.96
CA GLY A 91 -16.96 23.28 12.74
C GLY A 91 -17.84 23.48 13.96
N SER A 92 -17.37 23.10 15.16
CA SER A 92 -18.12 23.32 16.41
C SER A 92 -18.24 24.81 16.75
N ALA A 93 -17.19 25.61 16.56
CA ALA A 93 -17.24 27.05 16.77
C ALA A 93 -18.27 27.75 15.85
N LEU A 94 -18.35 27.35 14.58
CA LEU A 94 -19.33 27.86 13.63
C LEU A 94 -20.77 27.56 14.06
N ILE A 95 -21.04 26.33 14.51
CA ILE A 95 -22.38 25.91 14.98
C ILE A 95 -22.78 26.68 16.24
N ILE A 96 -21.86 26.86 17.20
CA ILE A 96 -22.12 27.63 18.42
C ILE A 96 -22.42 29.09 18.08
N ALA A 97 -21.65 29.71 17.19
CA ALA A 97 -21.88 31.09 16.75
C ALA A 97 -23.24 31.26 16.08
N LEU A 98 -23.64 30.32 15.21
CA LEU A 98 -24.97 30.30 14.58
C LEU A 98 -26.09 30.19 15.64
N ALA A 99 -25.95 29.29 16.61
CA ALA A 99 -26.95 29.10 17.66
C ALA A 99 -27.12 30.35 18.53
N VAL A 100 -26.01 31.04 18.87
CA VAL A 100 -26.06 32.31 19.60
C VAL A 100 -26.74 33.40 18.76
N PHE A 101 -26.43 33.48 17.47
CA PHE A 101 -27.04 34.46 16.56
C PHE A 101 -28.57 34.28 16.46
N ILE A 102 -29.04 33.04 16.30
CA ILE A 102 -30.48 32.72 16.24
C ILE A 102 -31.18 33.01 17.57
N ASN A 103 -30.51 32.81 18.71
CA ASN A 103 -31.14 33.06 20.02
C ASN A 103 -31.24 34.56 20.36
N PHE A 104 -30.45 35.41 19.72
CA PHE A 104 -30.39 36.84 20.02
C PHE A 104 -31.25 37.71 19.07
N TYR A 105 -31.81 37.12 18.01
CA TYR A 105 -32.65 37.80 17.01
C TYR A 105 -33.95 37.03 16.76
#